data_AF-A0A8T4JJJ5-F1
#
_entry.id   AF-A0A8T4JJJ5-F1
#
_cell.length_a   1.000
_cell.length_b   1.000
_cell.length_c   1.000
_cell.angle_alpha   90.00
_cell.angle_beta   90.00
_cell.angle_gamma   90.00
#
_symmetry.space_group_name_H-M   'P 1'
#
loop_
_entity.id
_entity.type
_entity.pdbx_description
1 polymer ?
#
loop_
_entity_poly.entity_id
_entity_poly.type
_entity_poly.pdbx_seq_one_letter_code
_entity_poly.pdbx_strand_id
1 'polypeptide(L)'
;MTKRIKDNPQIELLFQLQRVNQIYNSYGDIDTKEDFEQLIYYYQKKDSFSKKELEKLQRCCQEEWNELLILICNSIINKIGKTKTKRKIFAEEFDDAQELLQKIKNNDLRLENYEQIYDSSLQRLKKKFDSKWEKERIEWKRFWIGMLIGFILGIIGSFLVGIILN
;
A
#
# COMPACT_ATOMS: atom_id res chain seq x y z
N MET A 1 -17.85 -22.52 12.07
CA MET A 1 -16.64 -22.47 12.93
C MET A 1 -16.37 -21.08 13.54
N THR A 2 -17.31 -20.13 13.42
CA THR A 2 -17.09 -18.68 13.64
C THR A 2 -17.59 -18.14 14.98
N LYS A 3 -18.17 -18.99 15.86
CA LYS A 3 -18.73 -18.55 17.15
C LYS A 3 -17.75 -18.66 18.34
N ARG A 4 -16.75 -19.55 18.28
CA ARG A 4 -15.81 -19.77 19.42
C ARG A 4 -14.65 -18.79 19.51
N ILE A 5 -14.38 -18.01 18.46
CA ILE A 5 -13.24 -17.07 18.44
C ILE A 5 -13.56 -15.79 19.24
N LYS A 6 -14.83 -15.39 19.32
CA LYS A 6 -15.26 -14.18 20.06
C LYS A 6 -15.15 -14.28 21.58
N ASP A 7 -14.95 -15.47 22.14
CA ASP A 7 -14.88 -15.68 23.59
C ASP A 7 -13.44 -15.69 24.12
N ASN A 8 -12.43 -15.55 23.26
CA ASN A 8 -11.03 -15.49 23.67
C ASN A 8 -10.31 -14.26 23.08
N PRO A 9 -10.22 -13.15 23.83
CA PRO A 9 -9.62 -11.90 23.36
C PRO A 9 -8.15 -12.05 22.95
N GLN A 10 -7.42 -13.01 23.51
CA GLN A 10 -6.04 -13.32 23.08
C GLN A 10 -5.99 -13.77 21.62
N ILE A 11 -6.89 -14.69 21.22
CA ILE A 11 -6.89 -15.27 19.87
C ILE A 11 -7.25 -14.19 18.85
N GLU A 12 -8.23 -13.35 19.16
CA GLU A 12 -8.65 -12.25 18.29
C GLU A 12 -7.53 -11.24 18.06
N LEU A 13 -6.85 -10.80 19.12
CA LEU A 13 -5.75 -9.84 19.00
C LEU A 13 -4.55 -10.43 18.24
N LEU A 14 -4.22 -11.70 18.47
CA LEU A 14 -3.18 -12.40 17.71
C LEU A 14 -3.51 -12.50 16.22
N PHE A 15 -4.77 -12.79 15.89
CA PHE A 15 -5.23 -12.84 14.50
C PHE A 15 -5.07 -11.48 13.82
N GLN A 16 -5.39 -10.39 14.54
CA GLN A 16 -5.22 -9.03 14.03
C GLN A 16 -3.75 -8.70 13.74
N LEU A 17 -2.81 -9.04 14.63
CA LEU A 17 -1.38 -8.85 14.35
C LEU A 17 -0.89 -9.69 13.17
N GLN A 18 -1.31 -10.96 13.08
CA GLN A 18 -0.96 -11.80 11.94
C GLN A 18 -1.47 -11.20 10.63
N ARG A 19 -2.69 -10.65 10.64
CA ARG A 19 -3.28 -9.99 9.48
C ARG A 19 -2.47 -8.74 9.09
N VAL A 20 -2.08 -7.90 10.04
CA VAL A 20 -1.20 -6.75 9.80
C VAL A 20 0.13 -7.22 9.18
N ASN A 21 0.75 -8.27 9.70
CA ASN A 21 2.00 -8.81 9.16
C ASN A 21 1.86 -9.32 7.72
N GLN A 22 0.77 -10.05 7.43
CA GLN A 22 0.46 -10.49 6.08
C GLN A 22 0.31 -9.32 5.11
N ILE A 23 -0.33 -8.23 5.56
CA ILE A 23 -0.47 -7.03 4.74
C ILE A 23 0.91 -6.41 4.51
N TYR A 24 1.73 -6.18 5.54
CA TYR A 24 3.09 -5.65 5.35
C TYR A 24 3.88 -6.47 4.32
N ASN A 25 3.93 -7.79 4.50
CA ASN A 25 4.64 -8.70 3.59
C ASN A 25 4.10 -8.67 2.16
N SER A 26 2.79 -8.45 1.97
CA SER A 26 2.21 -8.32 0.63
C SER A 26 2.56 -7.01 -0.08
N TYR A 27 3.05 -6.00 0.66
CA TYR A 27 3.32 -4.68 0.09
C TYR A 27 4.74 -4.49 -0.43
N GLY A 28 5.67 -5.44 -0.23
CA GLY A 28 6.96 -5.61 -0.92
C GLY A 28 8.01 -4.49 -0.82
N ASP A 29 7.56 -3.24 -0.72
CA ASP A 29 8.29 -1.99 -0.54
C ASP A 29 8.23 -1.50 0.92
N ILE A 30 7.55 -2.24 1.81
CA ILE A 30 7.45 -1.92 3.24
C ILE A 30 8.30 -2.96 3.96
N ASP A 31 9.48 -2.56 4.43
CA ASP A 31 10.31 -3.41 5.29
C ASP A 31 9.48 -3.81 6.49
N THR A 32 9.07 -5.08 6.56
CA THR A 32 8.62 -5.68 7.80
C THR A 32 9.79 -5.63 8.75
N LYS A 33 9.62 -4.93 9.89
CA LYS A 33 10.63 -4.96 10.95
C LYS A 33 10.76 -6.43 11.38
N GLU A 34 11.96 -7.00 11.32
CA GLU A 34 12.25 -8.35 11.84
C GLU A 34 11.74 -8.49 13.29
N ASP A 35 11.78 -7.39 14.02
CA ASP A 35 11.22 -7.21 15.36
C ASP A 35 9.71 -7.50 15.46
N PHE A 36 8.92 -7.24 14.40
CA PHE A 36 7.47 -7.45 14.39
C PHE A 36 7.08 -8.93 14.29
N GLU A 37 7.81 -9.71 13.49
CA GLU A 37 7.60 -11.16 13.42
C GLU A 37 8.02 -11.84 14.73
N GLN A 38 9.12 -11.39 15.33
CA GLN A 38 9.56 -11.85 16.65
C GLN A 38 8.53 -11.50 17.74
N LEU A 39 7.90 -10.34 17.66
CA LEU A 39 6.83 -9.93 18.57
C LEU A 39 5.61 -10.84 18.46
N ILE A 40 5.16 -11.15 17.24
CA ILE A 40 4.05 -12.08 17.01
C ILE A 40 4.39 -13.46 17.56
N TYR A 41 5.60 -13.96 17.30
CA TYR A 41 6.07 -15.24 17.82
C TYR A 41 6.07 -15.28 19.36
N TYR A 42 6.56 -14.22 20.01
CA TYR A 42 6.54 -14.09 21.47
C TYR A 42 5.11 -14.23 22.03
N TYR A 43 4.15 -13.53 21.44
CA TYR A 43 2.75 -13.58 21.88
C TYR A 43 2.08 -14.94 21.59
N GLN A 44 2.43 -15.61 20.49
CA GLN A 44 1.89 -16.93 20.16
C GLN A 44 2.38 -18.04 21.09
N LYS A 45 3.63 -17.94 21.58
CA LYS A 45 4.26 -18.99 22.39
C LYS A 45 3.77 -19.02 23.84
N LYS A 46 2.94 -18.05 24.24
CA LYS A 46 2.49 -17.88 25.61
C LYS A 46 1.11 -18.49 25.82
N ASP A 47 1.00 -19.36 26.81
CA ASP A 47 -0.22 -20.17 27.06
C ASP A 47 -1.40 -19.35 27.60
N SER A 48 -1.13 -18.26 28.32
CA SER A 48 -2.18 -17.37 28.85
C SER A 48 -1.68 -15.95 29.10
N PHE A 49 -2.62 -15.00 29.05
CA PHE A 49 -2.35 -13.59 29.28
C PHE A 49 -3.11 -13.08 30.49
N SER A 50 -2.41 -12.31 31.33
CA SER A 50 -3.08 -11.48 32.32
C SER A 50 -3.85 -10.34 31.63
N LYS A 51 -4.83 -9.77 32.32
CA LYS A 51 -5.61 -8.63 31.82
C LYS A 51 -4.72 -7.47 31.35
N LYS A 52 -3.68 -7.13 32.11
CA LYS A 52 -2.73 -6.07 31.79
C LYS A 52 -1.94 -6.36 30.51
N GLU A 53 -1.67 -7.63 30.22
CA GLU A 53 -0.97 -8.01 28.99
C GLU A 53 -1.90 -8.03 27.78
N LEU A 54 -3.16 -8.39 27.95
CA LEU A 54 -4.18 -8.22 26.90
C LEU A 54 -4.37 -6.75 26.54
N GLU A 55 -4.41 -5.85 27.53
CA GLU A 55 -4.47 -4.40 27.30
C GLU A 55 -3.24 -3.88 26.53
N LYS A 56 -2.03 -4.38 26.87
CA LYS A 56 -0.80 -4.06 26.12
C LYS A 56 -0.85 -4.58 24.69
N LEU A 57 -1.28 -5.84 24.51
CA LEU A 57 -1.39 -6.47 23.21
C LEU A 57 -2.40 -5.71 22.33
N GLN A 58 -3.56 -5.33 22.89
CA GLN A 58 -4.56 -4.54 22.19
C GLN A 58 -4.01 -3.19 21.72
N ARG A 59 -3.26 -2.49 22.59
CA ARG A 59 -2.61 -1.23 22.22
C ARG A 59 -1.61 -1.42 21.10
N CYS A 60 -0.78 -2.46 21.19
CA CYS A 60 0.15 -2.82 20.12
C CYS A 60 -0.58 -3.08 18.80
N CYS A 61 -1.69 -3.84 18.81
CA CYS A 61 -2.48 -4.04 17.58
C CYS A 61 -2.99 -2.72 16.99
N GLN A 62 -3.44 -1.77 17.82
CA GLN A 62 -3.92 -0.47 17.36
C GLN A 62 -2.79 0.38 16.77
N GLU A 63 -1.63 0.42 17.43
CA GLU A 63 -0.45 1.15 16.97
C GLU A 63 0.02 0.63 15.61
N GLU A 64 0.09 -0.69 15.45
CA GLU A 64 0.55 -1.34 14.23
C GLU A 64 -0.44 -1.20 13.07
N TRP A 65 -1.74 -1.29 13.36
CA TRP A 65 -2.77 -0.96 12.35
C TRP A 65 -2.67 0.49 11.90
N ASN A 66 -2.50 1.41 12.85
CA ASN A 66 -2.36 2.83 12.54
C ASN A 66 -1.12 3.11 11.68
N GLU A 67 0.04 2.56 12.05
CA GLU A 67 1.29 2.69 11.29
C GLU A 67 1.14 2.12 9.88
N LEU A 68 0.58 0.91 9.74
CA LEU A 68 0.33 0.27 8.45
C LEU A 68 -0.52 1.14 7.52
N LEU A 69 -1.67 1.64 8.00
CA LEU A 69 -2.57 2.45 7.17
C LEU A 69 -1.92 3.76 6.75
N ILE A 70 -1.21 4.42 7.66
CA ILE A 70 -0.45 5.64 7.37
C ILE A 70 0.61 5.38 6.30
N LEU A 71 1.36 4.28 6.41
CA LEU A 71 2.39 3.90 5.45
C LEU A 71 1.80 3.71 4.05
N ILE A 72 0.68 3.00 3.93
CA ILE A 72 0.01 2.77 2.65
C ILE A 72 -0.47 4.10 2.03
N CYS A 73 -1.16 4.95 2.80
CA CYS A 73 -1.61 6.26 2.33
C CYS A 73 -0.42 7.11 1.85
N ASN A 74 0.64 7.19 2.64
CA ASN A 74 1.83 7.96 2.29
C ASN A 74 2.53 7.38 1.05
N SER A 75 2.55 6.06 0.87
CA SER A 75 3.11 5.43 -0.34
C SER A 75 2.39 5.90 -1.61
N ILE A 76 1.05 5.95 -1.58
CA ILE A 76 0.23 6.45 -2.69
C ILE A 76 0.50 7.95 -2.93
N ILE A 77 0.38 8.77 -1.87
CA ILE A 77 0.60 10.22 -1.91
C ILE A 77 1.99 10.54 -2.47
N ASN A 78 3.03 9.85 -1.99
CA ASN A 78 4.41 10.07 -2.43
C ASN A 78 4.63 9.61 -3.86
N LYS A 79 4.04 8.49 -4.32
CA LYS A 79 4.14 8.04 -5.71
C LYS A 79 3.49 9.06 -6.68
N ILE A 80 2.36 9.64 -6.31
CA ILE A 80 1.66 10.67 -7.10
C ILE A 80 2.39 12.02 -7.03
N GLY A 81 2.81 12.43 -5.84
CA GLY A 81 3.34 13.76 -5.52
C GLY A 81 4.64 14.14 -6.22
N LYS A 82 5.35 13.16 -6.82
CA LYS A 82 6.65 13.32 -7.50
C LYS A 82 6.62 14.28 -8.70
N THR A 83 5.50 14.41 -9.43
CA THR A 83 5.42 15.32 -10.57
C THR A 83 4.06 16.02 -10.67
N LYS A 84 4.04 17.25 -11.20
CA LYS A 84 2.78 18.01 -11.43
C LYS A 84 1.83 17.25 -12.35
N THR A 85 2.35 16.60 -13.39
CA THR A 85 1.55 15.80 -14.33
C THR A 85 0.86 14.63 -13.63
N LYS A 86 1.57 13.90 -12.76
CA LYS A 86 0.99 12.80 -11.99
C LYS A 86 -0.07 13.28 -11.02
N ARG A 87 0.14 14.41 -10.33
CA ARG A 87 -0.91 15.01 -9.49
C ARG A 87 -2.18 15.32 -10.27
N LYS A 88 -2.07 15.79 -11.51
CA LYS A 88 -3.25 16.05 -12.35
C LYS A 88 -3.95 14.76 -12.78
N ILE A 89 -3.19 13.74 -13.19
CA ILE A 89 -3.75 12.46 -13.66
C ILE A 89 -4.41 11.70 -12.50
N PHE A 90 -3.81 11.74 -11.32
CA PHE A 90 -4.24 11.00 -10.12
C PHE A 90 -4.83 11.91 -9.04
N ALA A 91 -5.50 13.02 -9.43
CA ALA A 91 -6.01 14.01 -8.48
C ALA A 91 -6.99 13.38 -7.47
N GLU A 92 -7.97 12.63 -7.95
CA GLU A 92 -8.94 11.92 -7.09
C GLU A 92 -8.25 10.97 -6.11
N GLU A 93 -7.34 10.11 -6.59
CA GLU A 93 -6.67 9.15 -5.72
C GLU A 93 -5.74 9.82 -4.69
N PHE A 94 -5.21 10.99 -5.02
CA PHE A 94 -4.42 11.79 -4.12
C PHE A 94 -5.27 12.40 -3.01
N ASP A 95 -6.39 13.02 -3.38
CA ASP A 95 -7.31 13.65 -2.43
C ASP A 95 -7.94 12.62 -1.49
N ASP A 96 -8.39 11.46 -2.03
CA ASP A 96 -8.92 10.34 -1.26
C ASP A 96 -7.88 9.81 -0.24
N ALA A 97 -6.61 9.67 -0.67
CA ALA A 97 -5.54 9.22 0.22
C ALA A 97 -5.24 10.25 1.32
N GLN A 98 -5.30 11.55 1.00
CA GLN A 98 -5.11 12.62 1.99
C GLN A 98 -6.24 12.67 3.00
N GLU A 99 -7.49 12.53 2.56
CA GLU A 99 -8.65 12.50 3.45
C GLU A 99 -8.57 11.31 4.41
N LEU A 100 -8.28 10.11 3.89
CA LEU A 100 -8.08 8.91 4.71
C LEU A 100 -6.94 9.10 5.71
N LEU A 101 -5.80 9.64 5.26
CA LEU A 101 -4.66 9.91 6.14
C LEU A 101 -5.01 10.86 7.29
N GLN A 102 -5.78 11.91 7.02
CA GLN A 102 -6.24 12.84 8.06
C GLN A 102 -7.21 12.16 9.02
N LYS A 103 -8.14 11.36 8.49
CA LYS A 103 -9.10 10.60 9.31
C LYS A 103 -8.40 9.63 10.26
N ILE A 104 -7.33 8.98 9.80
CA ILE A 104 -6.52 8.06 10.60
C ILE A 104 -5.72 8.82 11.66
N LYS A 105 -5.03 9.91 11.29
CA LYS A 105 -4.19 10.67 12.22
C LYS A 105 -4.96 11.40 13.33
N ASN A 106 -6.17 11.86 13.04
CA ASN A 106 -6.92 12.74 13.94
C ASN A 106 -7.87 11.99 14.88
N ASN A 107 -8.03 10.67 14.72
CA ASN A 107 -8.97 9.89 15.53
C ASN A 107 -8.25 8.74 16.25
N ASP A 108 -8.47 8.64 17.56
CA ASP A 108 -8.16 7.42 18.30
C ASP A 108 -9.26 6.38 17.99
N LEU A 109 -8.97 5.50 17.03
CA LEU A 109 -9.94 4.54 16.50
C LEU A 109 -9.90 3.22 17.28
N ARG A 110 -11.08 2.61 17.42
CA ARG A 110 -11.19 1.22 17.87
C ARG A 110 -10.59 0.28 16.82
N LEU A 111 -10.07 -0.86 17.27
CA LEU A 111 -9.40 -1.86 16.42
C LEU A 111 -10.24 -2.28 15.19
N GLU A 112 -11.52 -2.57 15.42
CA GLU A 112 -12.50 -2.94 14.39
C GLU A 112 -12.64 -1.88 13.29
N ASN A 113 -12.49 -0.60 13.65
CA ASN A 113 -12.58 0.50 12.69
C ASN A 113 -11.35 0.57 11.78
N TYR A 114 -10.16 0.22 12.28
CA TYR A 114 -8.95 0.19 11.46
C TYR A 114 -9.04 -0.89 10.38
N GLU A 115 -9.47 -2.09 10.77
CA GLU A 115 -9.68 -3.21 9.86
C GLU A 115 -10.75 -2.86 8.80
N GLN A 116 -11.86 -2.22 9.22
CA GLN A 116 -12.88 -1.76 8.29
C GLN A 116 -12.35 -0.68 7.33
N ILE A 117 -11.55 0.29 7.80
CA ILE A 117 -10.94 1.31 6.94
C ILE A 117 -10.06 0.65 5.88
N TYR A 118 -9.25 -0.34 6.27
CA TYR A 118 -8.44 -1.11 5.34
C TYR A 118 -9.31 -1.77 4.25
N ASP A 119 -10.27 -2.61 4.65
CA ASP A 119 -11.05 -3.44 3.73
C ASP A 119 -12.00 -2.63 2.84
N SER A 120 -12.66 -1.62 3.43
CA SER A 120 -13.70 -0.87 2.72
C SER A 120 -13.15 0.24 1.84
N SER A 121 -12.07 0.90 2.28
CA SER A 121 -11.63 2.17 1.71
C SER A 121 -10.24 2.02 1.11
N LEU A 122 -9.24 1.64 1.92
CA LEU A 122 -7.86 1.70 1.50
C LEU A 122 -7.50 0.65 0.44
N GLN A 123 -8.02 -0.57 0.57
CA GLN A 123 -7.80 -1.63 -0.42
C GLN A 123 -8.42 -1.26 -1.78
N ARG A 124 -9.60 -0.63 -1.77
CA ARG A 124 -10.27 -0.17 -3.01
C ARG A 124 -9.50 0.97 -3.65
N LEU A 125 -9.11 1.96 -2.87
CA LEU A 125 -8.30 3.09 -3.33
C LEU A 125 -6.99 2.60 -3.94
N LYS A 126 -6.28 1.70 -3.25
CA LYS A 126 -5.04 1.13 -3.76
C LYS A 126 -5.26 0.37 -5.06
N LYS A 127 -6.29 -0.48 -5.15
CA LYS A 127 -6.56 -1.23 -6.38
C LYS A 127 -6.86 -0.30 -7.56
N LYS A 128 -7.61 0.78 -7.34
CA LYS A 128 -7.88 1.83 -8.34
C LYS A 128 -6.57 2.50 -8.77
N PHE A 129 -5.76 2.92 -7.79
CA PHE A 129 -4.46 3.54 -8.01
C PHE A 129 -3.50 2.63 -8.80
N ASP A 130 -3.28 1.39 -8.36
CA ASP A 130 -2.34 0.46 -8.99
C ASP A 130 -2.76 0.11 -10.43
N SER A 131 -4.07 -0.09 -10.67
CA SER A 131 -4.60 -0.36 -12.01
C SER A 131 -4.35 0.80 -12.96
N LYS A 132 -4.64 2.03 -12.51
CA LYS A 132 -4.43 3.25 -13.30
C LYS A 132 -2.94 3.52 -13.50
N TRP A 133 -2.11 3.26 -12.49
CA TRP A 133 -0.66 3.40 -12.56
C TRP A 133 -0.01 2.42 -13.55
N GLU A 134 -0.50 1.18 -13.62
CA GLU A 134 -0.04 0.21 -14.62
C GLU A 134 -0.38 0.66 -16.04
N LYS A 135 -1.62 1.14 -16.27
CA LYS A 135 -2.03 1.67 -17.58
C LYS A 135 -1.12 2.81 -18.04
N GLU A 136 -0.92 3.81 -17.19
CA GLU A 136 0.00 4.94 -17.46
C GLU A 136 1.42 4.46 -17.77
N ARG A 137 1.93 3.48 -17.01
CA ARG A 137 3.26 2.92 -17.26
C ARG A 137 3.35 2.24 -18.62
N ILE A 138 2.32 1.49 -19.02
CA ILE A 138 2.26 0.82 -20.33
C ILE A 138 2.19 1.85 -21.46
N GLU A 139 1.35 2.87 -21.32
CA GLU A 139 1.22 3.95 -22.30
C GLU A 139 2.54 4.71 -22.46
N TRP A 140 3.19 5.05 -21.35
CA TRP A 140 4.49 5.69 -21.38
C TRP A 140 5.54 4.83 -22.06
N LYS A 141 5.60 3.51 -21.76
CA LYS A 141 6.49 2.57 -22.46
C LYS A 141 6.22 2.56 -23.97
N ARG A 142 4.95 2.49 -24.38
CA ARG A 142 4.56 2.50 -25.81
C ARG A 142 4.97 3.80 -26.50
N PHE A 143 4.81 4.94 -25.84
CA PHE A 143 5.25 6.24 -26.36
C PHE A 143 6.75 6.24 -26.68
N TRP A 144 7.59 5.75 -25.77
CA TRP A 144 9.05 5.69 -26.01
C TRP A 144 9.43 4.70 -27.11
N ILE A 145 8.77 3.55 -27.19
CA ILE A 145 8.96 2.61 -28.30
C ILE A 145 8.62 3.29 -29.63
N GLY A 146 7.51 4.04 -29.69
CA GLY A 146 7.13 4.82 -30.87
C GLY A 146 8.17 5.86 -31.25
N MET A 147 8.70 6.61 -30.27
CA MET A 147 9.77 7.59 -30.51
C MET A 147 11.06 6.93 -31.02
N LEU A 148 11.46 5.79 -30.44
CA LEU A 148 12.64 5.04 -30.89
C LEU A 148 12.49 4.56 -32.34
N ILE A 149 11.33 4.00 -32.69
CA ILE A 149 11.04 3.56 -34.07
C ILE A 149 11.09 4.76 -35.02
N GLY A 150 10.44 5.87 -34.67
CA GLY A 150 10.45 7.09 -35.48
C GLY A 150 11.87 7.64 -35.70
N PHE A 151 12.71 7.62 -34.66
CA PHE A 151 14.10 8.03 -34.74
C PHE A 151 14.92 7.14 -35.70
N ILE A 152 14.79 5.82 -35.58
CA ILE A 152 15.47 4.86 -36.47
C ILE A 152 15.04 5.07 -37.93
N LEU A 153 13.73 5.22 -38.18
CA LEU A 153 13.21 5.48 -39.53
C LEU A 153 13.71 6.82 -40.09
N GLY A 154 13.81 7.85 -39.26
CA GLY A 154 14.36 9.15 -39.66
C GLY A 154 15.83 9.07 -40.08
N ILE A 155 16.64 8.28 -39.36
CA ILE A 155 18.03 8.00 -39.74
C ILE A 155 18.07 7.27 -41.09
N ILE A 156 17.32 6.17 -41.25
CA ILE A 156 17.30 5.40 -42.49
C ILE A 156 16.87 6.26 -43.68
N GLY A 157 15.83 7.07 -43.52
CA GLY A 157 15.36 8.00 -44.54
C GLY A 157 16.44 9.02 -44.94
N SER A 158 17.18 9.54 -43.96
CA SER A 158 18.28 10.49 -44.21
C SER A 158 19.43 9.85 -45.01
N PHE A 159 19.77 8.58 -44.73
CA PHE A 159 20.76 7.83 -45.51
C PHE A 159 20.29 7.56 -46.94
N LEU A 160 19.03 7.18 -47.14
CA LEU A 160 18.47 6.94 -48.48
C LEU A 160 18.48 8.21 -49.34
N VAL A 161 18.13 9.36 -48.75
CA VAL A 161 18.20 10.66 -49.44
C VAL A 161 19.65 11.03 -49.80
N GLY A 162 20.62 10.77 -48.91
CA GLY A 162 22.03 10.99 -49.18
C GLY A 162 22.62 10.11 -50.27
N ILE A 163 22.11 8.89 -50.46
CA ILE A 163 22.51 7.99 -51.55
C ILE A 163 21.91 8.43 -52.90
N ILE A 164 20.70 8.99 -52.90
CA ILE A 164 20.05 9.46 -54.14
C ILE A 164 20.64 10.78 -54.65
N LEU A 165 21.13 11.63 -53.74
CA LEU A 165 21.69 12.95 -54.06
C LEU A 165 23.20 12.94 -54.39
N ASN A 166 23.88 11.80 -54.20
CA ASN A 166 25.27 11.57 -54.62
C ASN A 166 25.31 10.76 -55.92
#